data_AF-A0A0C2B6Q6-F1
#
_entry.id   AF-A0A0C2B6Q6-F1
#
_cell.length_a   1.000
_cell.length_b   1.000
_cell.length_c   1.000
_cell.angle_alpha   90.00
_cell.angle_beta   90.00
_cell.angle_gamma   90.00
#
_symmetry.space_group_name_H-M   'P 1'
#
loop_
_entity.id
_entity.type
_entity.pdbx_description
1 polymer ?
#
loop_
_entity_poly.entity_id
_entity_poly.type
_entity_poly.pdbx_seq_one_letter_code
_entity_poly.pdbx_strand_id
1 'polypeptide(L)'
;MAAPTAVTRVALPPAPTGLAYSYDAATEQATVTWDPKDPADTVTTGYREGGCSGPSRSDGPCFVRASGPLLTGNSFTFQHSATATTYFIMCAENSVFQRTCSAILTITN
;
A
#
# COMPACT_ATOMS: atom_id res chain seq x y z
N MET A 1 -6.45 31.23 -33.82
CA MET A 1 -6.91 30.07 -33.04
C MET A 1 -5.71 29.44 -32.36
N ALA A 2 -5.68 29.40 -31.03
CA ALA A 2 -4.65 28.66 -30.29
C ALA A 2 -5.04 27.17 -30.27
N ALA A 3 -4.07 26.29 -30.51
CA ALA A 3 -4.27 24.84 -30.41
C ALA A 3 -4.53 24.45 -28.94
N PRO A 4 -5.42 23.47 -28.66
CA PRO A 4 -5.63 23.02 -27.29
C PRO A 4 -4.36 22.37 -26.75
N THR A 5 -3.92 22.80 -25.57
CA THR A 5 -2.81 22.20 -24.85
C THR A 5 -3.14 20.73 -24.58
N ALA A 6 -2.29 19.81 -25.08
CA ALA A 6 -2.44 18.39 -24.79
C ALA A 6 -2.31 18.17 -23.27
N VAL A 7 -3.37 17.62 -22.66
CA VAL A 7 -3.31 17.17 -21.27
C VAL A 7 -2.56 15.84 -21.24
N THR A 8 -1.29 15.86 -20.87
CA THR A 8 -0.54 14.63 -20.63
C THR A 8 -1.13 13.94 -19.41
N ARG A 9 -1.82 12.81 -19.61
CA ARG A 9 -2.33 11.98 -18.52
C ARG A 9 -1.13 11.36 -17.79
N VAL A 10 -0.96 11.68 -16.52
CA VAL A 10 0.07 11.05 -15.68
C VAL A 10 -0.28 9.57 -15.49
N ALA A 11 0.70 8.70 -15.68
CA ALA A 11 0.54 7.27 -15.46
C ALA A 11 0.32 6.97 -13.97
N LEU A 12 -0.63 6.09 -13.67
CA LEU A 12 -0.80 5.55 -12.32
C LEU A 12 0.30 4.53 -12.03
N PRO A 13 0.82 4.48 -10.79
CA PRO A 13 1.75 3.42 -10.41
C PRO A 13 1.03 2.07 -10.45
N PRO A 14 1.73 0.96 -10.75
CA PRO A 14 1.17 -0.38 -10.63
C PRO A 14 0.80 -0.68 -9.17
N ALA A 15 -0.25 -1.49 -8.96
CA ALA A 15 -0.62 -1.94 -7.62
C ALA A 15 0.45 -2.89 -7.06
N PRO A 16 0.83 -2.78 -5.78
CA PRO A 16 1.65 -3.79 -5.13
C PRO A 16 0.97 -5.17 -5.13
N THR A 17 1.75 -6.22 -5.37
CA THR A 17 1.32 -7.62 -5.41
C THR A 17 2.13 -8.49 -4.45
N GLY A 18 1.75 -9.76 -4.31
CA GLY A 18 2.50 -10.71 -3.47
C GLY A 18 2.47 -10.38 -1.98
N LEU A 19 1.43 -9.68 -1.51
CA LEU A 19 1.31 -9.32 -0.11
C LEU A 19 1.24 -10.59 0.76
N ALA A 20 2.12 -10.66 1.75
CA ALA A 20 2.17 -11.70 2.76
C ALA A 20 2.50 -11.08 4.12
N TYR A 21 2.25 -11.80 5.21
CA TYR A 21 2.68 -11.37 6.53
C TYR A 21 3.22 -12.52 7.37
N SER A 22 4.03 -12.14 8.36
CA SER A 22 4.45 -13.00 9.47
C SER A 22 4.17 -12.29 10.78
N TYR A 23 3.73 -13.04 11.79
CA TYR A 23 3.48 -12.53 13.13
C TYR A 23 4.54 -13.06 14.11
N ASP A 24 5.13 -12.16 14.90
CA ASP A 24 6.00 -12.49 16.02
C ASP A 24 5.24 -12.28 17.34
N ALA A 25 4.90 -13.39 17.99
CA ALA A 25 4.17 -13.39 19.26
C ALA A 25 5.01 -12.91 20.45
N ALA A 26 6.35 -12.97 20.37
CA ALA A 26 7.21 -12.53 21.46
C ALA A 26 7.25 -10.99 21.56
N THR A 27 7.09 -10.30 20.43
CA THR A 27 7.16 -8.83 20.34
C THR A 27 5.83 -8.16 19.98
N GLU A 28 4.78 -8.96 19.76
CA GLU A 28 3.47 -8.53 19.26
C GLU A 28 3.59 -7.66 18.01
N GLN A 29 4.35 -8.15 17.03
CA GLN A 29 4.60 -7.46 15.77
C GLN A 29 4.15 -8.26 14.56
N ALA A 30 3.45 -7.60 13.65
CA ALA A 30 3.22 -8.11 12.30
C ALA A 30 4.22 -7.47 11.35
N THR A 31 4.85 -8.28 10.50
CA THR A 31 5.66 -7.82 9.38
C THR A 31 4.96 -8.19 8.09
N VAL A 32 4.62 -7.18 7.29
CA VAL A 32 4.02 -7.35 5.96
C VAL A 32 5.10 -7.17 4.91
N THR A 33 5.17 -8.08 3.95
CA THR A 33 6.05 -8.00 2.79
C THR A 33 5.23 -7.97 1.50
N TRP A 34 5.83 -7.46 0.44
CA TRP A 34 5.27 -7.47 -0.92
C TRP A 34 6.37 -7.70 -1.95
N ASP A 35 5.97 -7.97 -3.19
CA ASP A 35 6.91 -8.13 -4.30
C ASP A 35 7.75 -6.85 -4.47
N PRO A 36 9.07 -6.97 -4.72
CA PRO A 36 9.90 -5.82 -5.01
C PRO A 36 9.39 -5.04 -6.22
N LYS A 37 9.67 -3.73 -6.23
CA LYS A 37 9.37 -2.87 -7.37
C LYS A 37 10.00 -3.44 -8.65
N ASP A 38 9.21 -3.58 -9.72
CA ASP A 38 9.73 -3.95 -11.03
C ASP A 38 10.80 -2.93 -11.47
N PRO A 39 11.99 -3.34 -11.92
CA PRO A 39 13.02 -2.41 -12.37
C PRO A 39 12.60 -1.54 -13.56
N ALA A 40 11.62 -1.97 -14.37
CA ALA A 40 11.03 -1.19 -15.45
C ALA A 40 9.98 -0.17 -14.96
N ASP A 41 9.51 -0.26 -13.72
CA ASP A 41 8.60 0.72 -13.14
C ASP A 41 9.34 2.03 -12.85
N THR A 42 9.07 3.04 -13.68
CA THR A 42 9.62 4.40 -13.52
C THR A 42 8.64 5.36 -12.84
N VAL A 43 7.43 4.90 -12.52
CA VAL A 43 6.32 5.73 -12.03
C VAL A 43 6.24 5.73 -10.51
N THR A 44 6.41 4.58 -9.87
CA THR A 44 6.33 4.47 -8.41
C THR A 44 7.51 5.16 -7.74
N THR A 45 7.23 6.12 -6.87
CA THR A 45 8.23 6.82 -6.05
C THR A 45 8.38 6.19 -4.67
N GLY A 46 7.38 5.43 -4.22
CA GLY A 46 7.42 4.64 -3.00
C GLY A 46 6.03 4.14 -2.60
N TYR A 47 5.92 3.66 -1.36
CA TYR A 47 4.72 3.00 -0.86
C TYR A 47 4.16 3.63 0.42
N ARG A 48 2.87 3.44 0.63
CA ARG A 48 2.12 3.84 1.83
C ARG A 48 1.26 2.69 2.31
N GLU A 49 1.35 2.37 3.59
CA GLU A 49 0.42 1.47 4.24
C GLU A 49 -0.95 2.13 4.48
N GLY A 50 -1.97 1.28 4.55
CA GLY A 50 -3.31 1.65 4.94
C GLY A 50 -4.05 0.50 5.60
N GLY A 51 -5.18 0.83 6.21
CA GLY A 51 -6.10 -0.12 6.84
C GLY A 51 -7.51 0.02 6.26
N CYS A 52 -8.24 -1.08 6.18
CA CYS A 52 -9.63 -1.14 5.74
C CYS A 52 -10.55 -1.55 6.90
N SER A 53 -11.84 -1.23 6.79
CA SER A 53 -12.83 -1.61 7.80
C SER A 53 -13.16 -3.12 7.81
N GLY A 54 -12.89 -3.82 6.71
CA GLY A 54 -13.23 -5.24 6.53
C GLY A 54 -12.36 -5.93 5.48
N PRO A 55 -12.58 -7.24 5.25
CA PRO A 55 -11.80 -8.06 4.33
C PRO A 55 -12.06 -7.71 2.85
N SER A 56 -13.13 -6.99 2.55
CA SER A 56 -13.47 -6.52 1.21
C SER A 56 -13.69 -5.01 1.17
N ARG A 57 -13.53 -4.40 -0.01
CA ARG A 57 -13.82 -2.97 -0.22
C ARG A 57 -15.31 -2.63 -0.10
N SER A 58 -16.17 -3.63 -0.08
CA SER A 58 -17.61 -3.47 0.12
C SER A 58 -17.96 -3.30 1.61
N ASP A 59 -17.09 -3.74 2.52
CA ASP A 59 -17.34 -3.68 3.98
C ASP A 59 -17.12 -2.28 4.57
N GLY A 60 -16.48 -1.38 3.83
CA GLY A 60 -16.27 0.00 4.27
C GLY A 60 -15.05 0.66 3.62
N PRO A 61 -14.75 1.91 4.04
CA PRO A 61 -13.63 2.65 3.51
C PRO A 61 -12.29 2.02 3.90
N CYS A 62 -11.28 2.31 3.08
CA CYS A 62 -9.89 2.12 3.43
C CYS A 62 -9.22 3.47 3.66
N PHE A 63 -8.41 3.57 4.71
CA PHE A 63 -7.65 4.74 5.06
C PHE A 63 -6.17 4.47 4.81
N VAL A 64 -5.56 5.29 3.96
CA VAL A 64 -4.14 5.22 3.61
C VAL A 64 -3.42 6.37 4.29
N ARG A 65 -2.25 6.12 4.89
CA ARG A 65 -1.45 7.16 5.54
C ARG A 65 -1.28 8.36 4.59
N ALA A 66 -1.70 9.54 5.02
CA ALA A 66 -1.71 10.72 4.14
C ALA A 66 -0.33 11.39 4.00
N SER A 67 0.49 11.35 5.04
CA SER A 67 1.72 12.15 5.18
C SER A 67 2.91 11.34 5.70
N GLY A 68 4.07 11.99 5.84
CA GLY A 68 5.31 11.36 6.24
C GLY A 68 6.10 10.72 5.07
N PRO A 69 7.33 10.25 5.34
CA PRO A 69 8.20 9.67 4.32
C PRO A 69 7.55 8.44 3.70
N LEU A 70 7.78 8.23 2.40
CA LEU A 70 7.37 7.01 1.72
C LEU A 70 8.22 5.82 2.15
N LEU A 71 7.62 4.64 2.15
CA LEU A 71 8.37 3.39 2.26
C LEU A 71 9.06 3.14 0.93
N THR A 72 10.37 2.91 0.94
CA THR A 72 11.17 2.65 -0.27
C THR A 72 11.54 1.17 -0.42
N GLY A 73 11.44 0.40 0.65
CA GLY A 73 11.62 -1.05 0.65
C GLY A 73 10.33 -1.81 0.32
N ASN A 74 10.37 -3.12 0.55
CA ASN A 74 9.26 -4.04 0.31
C ASN A 74 8.81 -4.80 1.59
N SER A 75 9.05 -4.18 2.75
CA SER A 75 8.69 -4.70 4.06
C SER A 75 8.23 -3.57 4.97
N PHE A 76 7.25 -3.85 5.81
CA PHE A 76 6.73 -2.94 6.82
C PHE A 76 6.34 -3.70 8.09
N THR A 77 6.91 -3.30 9.22
CA THR A 77 6.64 -3.89 10.53
C THR A 77 5.88 -2.92 11.41
N PHE A 78 4.84 -3.41 12.09
CA PHE A 78 4.05 -2.62 13.02
C PHE A 78 3.56 -3.48 14.20
N GLN A 79 3.23 -2.80 15.29
CA GLN A 79 2.64 -3.43 16.47
C GLN A 79 1.25 -3.95 16.16
N HIS A 80 1.00 -5.22 16.46
CA HIS A 80 -0.26 -5.90 16.22
C HIS A 80 -0.57 -6.80 17.40
N SER A 81 -1.68 -6.56 18.09
CA SER A 81 -2.05 -7.38 19.23
C SER A 81 -2.47 -8.79 18.78
N ALA A 82 -2.13 -9.79 19.59
CA ALA A 82 -2.48 -11.19 19.37
C ALA A 82 -3.98 -11.47 19.13
N THR A 83 -4.87 -10.61 19.62
CA THR A 83 -6.33 -10.78 19.50
C THR A 83 -6.96 -9.89 18.43
N ALA A 84 -6.16 -9.05 17.76
CA ALA A 84 -6.66 -8.14 16.75
C ALA A 84 -6.78 -8.84 15.39
N THR A 85 -7.72 -8.36 14.58
CA THR A 85 -7.73 -8.62 13.13
C THR A 85 -7.51 -7.29 12.43
N THR A 86 -6.50 -7.24 11.57
CA THR A 86 -6.19 -6.04 10.78
C THR A 86 -6.40 -6.33 9.31
N TYR A 87 -7.14 -5.48 8.61
CA TYR A 87 -7.29 -5.54 7.16
C TYR A 87 -6.35 -4.52 6.54
N PHE A 88 -5.25 -4.98 5.98
CA PHE A 88 -4.12 -4.16 5.54
C PHE A 88 -4.13 -3.98 4.02
N ILE A 89 -3.69 -2.82 3.55
CA ILE A 89 -3.38 -2.57 2.14
C ILE A 89 -2.04 -1.86 2.02
N MET A 90 -1.36 -2.10 0.90
CA MET A 90 -0.18 -1.34 0.48
C MET A 90 -0.51 -0.59 -0.81
N CYS A 91 -0.19 0.70 -0.85
CA CYS A 91 -0.44 1.53 -2.02
C CYS A 91 0.87 2.07 -2.58
N ALA A 92 1.12 1.83 -3.87
CA ALA A 92 2.18 2.52 -4.59
C ALA A 92 1.73 3.96 -4.87
N GLU A 93 2.64 4.91 -4.68
CA GLU A 93 2.42 6.34 -4.92
C GLU A 93 3.40 6.84 -5.99
N ASN A 94 2.97 7.80 -6.83
CA ASN A 94 3.83 8.50 -7.78
C ASN A 94 4.18 9.92 -7.31
N SER A 95 4.99 10.66 -8.08
CA SER A 95 5.46 12.01 -7.72
C SER A 95 4.38 13.08 -7.62
N VAL A 96 3.15 12.79 -8.07
CA VAL A 96 1.98 13.68 -7.98
C VAL A 96 0.92 13.15 -7.02
N PHE A 97 1.32 12.25 -6.10
CA PHE A 97 0.48 11.71 -5.02
C PHE A 97 -0.70 10.84 -5.48
N GLN A 98 -0.71 10.39 -6.73
CA GLN A 98 -1.69 9.40 -7.18
C GLN A 98 -1.31 8.01 -6.69
N ARG A 99 -2.31 7.20 -6.35
CA ARG A 99 -2.11 5.92 -5.69
C ARG A 99 -2.87 4.80 -6.39
N THR A 100 -2.25 3.63 -6.39
CA THR A 100 -2.90 2.36 -6.72
C THR A 100 -2.61 1.38 -5.59
N CYS A 101 -3.65 0.77 -5.03
CA CYS A 101 -3.55 -0.09 -3.87
C CYS A 101 -3.69 -1.57 -4.22
N SER A 102 -3.02 -2.40 -3.42
CA SER A 102 -3.09 -3.85 -3.46
C SER A 102 -4.51 -4.39 -3.20
N ALA A 103 -4.65 -5.72 -3.32
CA ALA A 103 -5.71 -6.44 -2.63
C ALA A 103 -5.60 -6.26 -1.11
N ILE A 104 -6.71 -6.46 -0.40
CA ILE A 104 -6.75 -6.41 1.06
C ILE A 104 -6.10 -7.69 1.61
N LEU A 105 -5.15 -7.52 2.51
CA LEU A 105 -4.51 -8.59 3.27
C LEU A 105 -5.14 -8.65 4.66
N THR A 106 -5.73 -9.79 5.03
CA THR A 106 -6.17 -10.03 6.40
C THR A 106 -5.00 -10.51 7.25
N ILE A 107 -4.74 -9.83 8.36
CA ILE A 107 -3.68 -10.13 9.31
C ILE A 107 -4.31 -10.56 10.64
N THR A 108 -3.90 -11.73 11.10
CA THR A 108 -4.25 -12.33 12.40
C THR A 108 -3.02 -13.00 13.01
N ASN A 109 -3.02 -13.26 14.32
CA ASN A 109 -2.04 -14.13 14.98
C ASN A 109 -2.26 -15.61 14.63
#